data_AF-A0A972V9D7-F1
#
_entry.id   AF-A0A972V9D7-F1
#
_cell.length_a   1.000
_cell.length_b   1.000
_cell.length_c   1.000
_cell.angle_alpha   90.00
_cell.angle_beta   90.00
_cell.angle_gamma   90.00
#
_symmetry.space_group_name_H-M   'P 1'
#
loop_
_entity.id
_entity.type
_entity.pdbx_description
1 polymer ?
#
loop_
_entity_poly.entity_id
_entity_poly.type
_entity_poly.pdbx_seq_one_letter_code
_entity_poly.pdbx_strand_id
1 'polypeptide(L)'
;MNTHREHRRFGLSLSALAGLLVALTCTGAQSRYTEEQIYRGRPDANRETPFGHVGVTGVMVRVYRDVTLKVEKTVPGSPADGKFNKGDIITGINGVSLKGKNPFVTLGNALTNAEATHGRMIFDVTSPDGKSERKETVRIPILGAYSETWPLNCDKSKKIIEQAAEFFADKTNCETVYNGRGIPGALTCLFLLSTGNDTYIPPVKAYFDGFLKDVERIGDHTWNNGYNGIACAEYYLRTGDKSVLPIIQYYCDDAKLRQKFGASWVHWGTDISPGYVASGLMNPAGAQILTALLLGKECGVAVDDDTLLGSLRFFYRFAGRGTVPYGDHRGEGGLGSNGKD
;
A
#
# COMPACT_ATOMS: atom_id res chain seq x y z
N MET A 1 -66.11 33.88 68.25
CA MET A 1 -66.52 32.71 67.44
C MET A 1 -65.86 32.82 66.08
N ASN A 2 -65.36 31.70 65.58
CA ASN A 2 -64.56 31.48 64.34
C ASN A 2 -63.04 31.62 64.47
N THR A 3 -62.39 30.46 64.34
CA THR A 3 -60.96 30.15 64.44
C THR A 3 -60.35 29.89 63.06
N HIS A 4 -59.04 30.19 62.94
CA HIS A 4 -58.10 29.79 61.86
C HIS A 4 -58.45 30.26 60.43
N ARG A 5 -57.53 30.63 59.52
CA ARG A 5 -56.15 30.20 59.24
C ARG A 5 -55.50 31.16 58.19
N GLU A 6 -54.20 31.01 58.01
CA GLU A 6 -53.19 31.72 57.20
C GLU A 6 -53.49 32.12 55.72
N HIS A 7 -52.68 33.08 55.22
CA HIS A 7 -51.80 33.04 54.02
C HIS A 7 -51.32 34.49 53.70
N ARG A 8 -50.09 34.87 53.29
CA ARG A 8 -48.95 34.25 52.61
C ARG A 8 -47.67 35.05 52.91
N ARG A 9 -46.52 34.37 53.06
CA ARG A 9 -45.15 34.94 53.04
C ARG A 9 -44.56 34.78 51.63
N PHE A 10 -43.82 35.79 51.15
CA PHE A 10 -42.77 35.64 50.15
C PHE A 10 -41.45 36.03 50.83
N GLY A 11 -40.56 35.06 51.03
CA GLY A 11 -39.24 35.25 51.59
C GLY A 11 -38.20 34.68 50.62
N LEU A 12 -37.18 35.48 50.33
CA LEU A 12 -35.97 35.05 49.63
C LEU A 12 -35.29 33.91 50.42
N SER A 13 -34.84 32.86 49.74
CA SER A 13 -33.85 31.94 50.29
C SER A 13 -32.60 31.88 49.42
N LEU A 14 -31.46 32.14 50.07
CA LEU A 14 -30.11 31.79 49.65
C LEU A 14 -30.04 30.34 49.16
N SER A 15 -29.28 30.10 48.10
CA SER A 15 -28.70 28.79 47.81
C SER A 15 -27.31 28.99 47.24
N ALA A 16 -26.32 28.93 48.13
CA ALA A 16 -24.91 28.82 47.77
C ALA A 16 -24.67 27.40 47.24
N LEU A 17 -24.31 27.28 45.96
CA LEU A 17 -23.79 26.03 45.41
C LEU A 17 -22.29 26.20 45.19
N ALA A 18 -21.50 25.52 46.03
CA ALA A 18 -20.07 25.43 45.91
C ALA A 18 -19.71 24.71 44.60
N GLY A 19 -19.09 25.42 43.66
CA GLY A 19 -18.49 24.85 42.47
C GLY A 19 -17.24 24.07 42.84
N LEU A 20 -17.38 22.76 43.02
CA LEU A 20 -16.25 21.85 43.11
C LEU A 20 -15.56 21.81 41.74
N LEU A 21 -14.44 22.51 41.60
CA LEU A 21 -13.48 22.33 40.51
C LEU A 21 -12.93 20.90 40.61
N VAL A 22 -13.58 19.96 39.94
CA VAL A 22 -12.94 18.71 39.57
C VAL A 22 -11.98 19.07 38.45
N ALA A 23 -10.72 19.32 38.80
CA ALA A 23 -9.65 19.18 37.84
C ALA A 23 -9.69 17.72 37.36
N LEU A 24 -10.32 17.50 36.20
CA LEU A 24 -10.07 16.34 35.38
C LEU A 24 -8.59 16.39 35.04
N THR A 25 -7.76 15.81 35.90
CA THR A 25 -6.50 15.25 35.45
C THR A 25 -6.90 14.15 34.48
N CYS A 26 -7.06 14.52 33.21
CA CYS A 26 -6.75 13.60 32.14
C CYS A 26 -5.34 13.14 32.48
N THR A 27 -5.21 11.93 33.03
CA THR A 27 -4.00 11.14 32.92
C THR A 27 -3.86 10.84 31.44
N GLY A 28 -3.51 11.87 30.67
CA GLY A 28 -3.04 11.72 29.31
C GLY A 28 -1.91 10.72 29.38
N ALA A 29 -2.04 9.64 28.61
CA ALA A 29 -1.00 8.63 28.45
C ALA A 29 0.33 9.37 28.37
N GLN A 30 1.15 9.25 29.43
CA GLN A 30 2.44 9.90 29.48
C GLN A 30 3.16 9.45 28.22
N SER A 31 3.47 10.40 27.33
CA SER A 31 3.93 10.09 25.99
C SER A 31 5.11 9.14 26.10
N ARG A 32 4.87 7.86 25.75
CA ARG A 32 5.91 6.81 25.74
C ARG A 32 6.99 7.14 24.72
N TYR A 33 6.74 8.13 23.87
CA TYR A 33 7.68 8.76 22.96
C TYR A 33 8.23 10.06 23.55
N THR A 34 9.53 10.24 23.45
CA THR A 34 10.21 11.48 23.84
C THR A 34 10.41 12.44 22.66
N GLU A 35 10.10 11.98 21.44
CA GLU A 35 10.24 12.75 20.19
C GLU A 35 8.90 13.11 19.56
N GLU A 36 8.83 14.27 18.91
CA GLU A 36 7.63 14.74 18.21
C GLU A 36 7.23 13.80 17.08
N GLN A 37 5.93 13.64 16.84
CA GLN A 37 5.41 12.81 15.77
C GLN A 37 5.52 13.51 14.43
N ILE A 38 6.53 13.13 13.65
CA ILE A 38 6.72 13.64 12.29
C ILE A 38 5.82 12.91 11.28
N TYR A 39 5.50 11.62 11.50
CA TYR A 39 4.74 10.79 10.55
C TYR A 39 3.48 10.18 11.18
N ARG A 40 2.38 10.08 10.42
CA ARG A 40 1.12 9.44 10.88
C ARG A 40 1.30 7.98 11.31
N GLY A 41 2.25 7.25 10.75
CA GLY A 41 2.46 5.80 10.98
C GLY A 41 3.16 5.42 12.30
N ARG A 42 3.17 6.28 13.33
CA ARG A 42 3.78 5.94 14.64
C ARG A 42 2.93 4.86 15.35
N PRO A 43 3.55 3.79 15.92
CA PRO A 43 2.80 2.81 16.69
C PRO A 43 2.09 3.45 17.88
N ASP A 44 0.82 3.11 18.06
CA ASP A 44 0.09 3.48 19.27
C ASP A 44 0.54 2.58 20.42
N ALA A 45 1.03 3.19 21.50
CA ALA A 45 1.57 2.47 22.65
C ALA A 45 0.54 1.56 23.34
N ASN A 46 -0.76 1.79 23.13
CA ASN A 46 -1.83 1.02 23.79
C ASN A 46 -2.27 -0.23 23.01
N ARG A 47 -1.75 -0.44 21.79
CA ARG A 47 -2.11 -1.60 20.97
C ARG A 47 -0.90 -2.22 20.29
N GLU A 48 -1.07 -3.47 19.90
CA GLU A 48 -0.08 -4.13 19.05
C GLU A 48 -0.18 -3.59 17.62
N THR A 49 0.96 -3.38 16.98
CA THR A 49 1.05 -2.92 15.60
C THR A 49 1.94 -3.90 14.82
N PRO A 50 1.44 -4.49 13.71
CA PRO A 50 2.28 -5.24 12.80
C PRO A 50 3.44 -4.37 12.31
N PHE A 51 4.65 -4.92 12.32
CA PHE A 51 5.82 -4.28 11.70
C PHE A 51 6.21 -5.05 10.44
N GLY A 52 6.36 -6.38 10.56
CA GLY A 52 6.83 -7.21 9.47
C GLY A 52 8.36 -7.23 9.41
N HIS A 53 8.91 -7.19 8.20
CA HIS A 53 10.36 -7.32 7.97
C HIS A 53 11.12 -6.06 8.37
N VAL A 54 12.27 -6.23 9.03
CA VAL A 54 13.26 -5.17 9.23
C VAL A 54 14.17 -5.12 8.01
N GLY A 55 13.68 -4.53 6.92
CA GLY A 55 14.42 -4.43 5.66
C GLY A 55 14.91 -5.78 5.12
N VAL A 56 16.10 -5.77 4.51
CA VAL A 56 16.74 -6.97 3.93
C VAL A 56 17.38 -7.90 4.96
N THR A 57 17.23 -7.61 6.26
CA THR A 57 17.84 -8.45 7.32
C THR A 57 17.20 -9.84 7.39
N GLY A 58 15.91 -9.94 7.05
CA GLY A 58 15.10 -11.13 7.25
C GLY A 58 14.59 -11.33 8.69
N VAL A 59 14.84 -10.39 9.61
CA VAL A 59 14.16 -10.39 10.92
C VAL A 59 12.73 -9.90 10.72
N MET A 60 11.76 -10.64 11.24
CA MET A 60 10.36 -10.21 11.32
C MET A 60 9.99 -9.89 12.76
N VAL A 61 9.38 -8.73 12.95
CA VAL A 61 9.07 -8.20 14.27
C VAL A 61 7.63 -7.72 14.37
N ARG A 62 7.18 -7.57 15.61
CA ARG A 62 5.92 -6.90 15.97
C ARG A 62 6.18 -5.88 17.07
N VAL A 63 5.49 -4.75 16.98
CA VAL A 63 5.45 -3.78 18.08
C VAL A 63 4.31 -4.16 19.00
N TYR A 64 4.64 -4.55 20.23
CA TYR A 64 3.68 -4.82 21.30
C TYR A 64 3.33 -3.53 22.06
N ARG A 65 2.39 -3.64 23.01
CA ARG A 65 2.07 -2.56 23.94
C ARG A 65 3.33 -1.99 24.60
N ASP A 66 3.25 -0.73 24.99
CA ASP A 66 4.36 0.07 25.48
C ASP A 66 5.54 0.21 24.49
N VAL A 67 5.28 -0.01 23.20
CA VAL A 67 6.25 0.11 22.11
C VAL A 67 7.40 -0.91 22.24
N THR A 68 7.08 -2.10 22.77
CA THR A 68 8.06 -3.19 22.93
C THR A 68 8.23 -3.94 21.61
N LEU A 69 9.41 -3.90 21.00
CA LEU A 69 9.68 -4.59 19.74
C LEU A 69 10.14 -6.03 19.99
N LYS A 70 9.37 -7.02 19.52
CA LYS A 70 9.73 -8.44 19.68
C LYS A 70 9.90 -9.14 18.34
N VAL A 71 10.86 -10.05 18.27
CA VAL A 71 11.08 -10.94 17.12
C VAL A 71 9.96 -11.98 17.05
N GLU A 72 9.28 -12.06 15.92
CA GLU A 72 8.30 -13.12 15.65
C GLU A 72 8.96 -14.34 15.01
N LYS A 73 9.88 -14.10 14.06
CA LYS A 73 10.68 -15.12 13.36
C LYS A 73 11.81 -14.48 12.55
N THR A 74 12.71 -15.32 12.05
CA THR A 74 13.68 -14.99 11.01
C THR A 74 13.35 -15.76 9.73
N VAL A 75 13.61 -15.16 8.57
CA VAL A 75 13.41 -15.80 7.27
C VAL A 75 14.57 -16.78 7.00
N PRO A 76 14.30 -18.06 6.66
CA PRO A 76 15.36 -19.01 6.30
C PRO A 76 16.23 -18.50 5.15
N GLY A 77 17.55 -18.71 5.24
CA GLY A 77 18.53 -18.26 4.25
C GLY A 77 18.79 -16.75 4.22
N SER A 78 18.13 -15.97 5.09
CA SER A 78 18.35 -14.52 5.19
C SER A 78 19.59 -14.18 6.04
N PRO A 79 20.09 -12.92 6.00
CA PRO A 79 21.18 -12.47 6.84
C PRO A 79 21.03 -12.68 8.35
N ALA A 80 19.79 -12.77 8.83
CA ALA A 80 19.44 -12.98 10.23
C ALA A 80 19.06 -14.42 10.57
N ASP A 81 19.11 -15.35 9.61
CA ASP A 81 18.77 -16.74 9.87
C ASP A 81 19.62 -17.34 11.00
N GLY A 82 18.96 -18.03 11.93
CA GLY A 82 19.56 -18.59 13.14
C GLY A 82 20.10 -17.59 14.19
N LYS A 83 19.98 -16.27 14.01
CA LYS A 83 20.57 -15.27 14.94
C LYS A 83 19.66 -14.79 16.07
N PHE A 84 18.35 -14.92 15.88
CA PHE A 84 17.35 -14.46 16.83
C PHE A 84 16.41 -15.59 17.22
N ASN A 85 15.99 -15.59 18.48
CA ASN A 85 14.95 -16.48 18.97
C ASN A 85 13.60 -15.78 18.92
N LYS A 86 12.52 -16.55 18.71
CA LYS A 86 11.17 -16.02 18.82
C LYS A 86 10.94 -15.45 20.23
N GLY A 87 10.42 -14.23 20.28
CA GLY A 87 10.14 -13.49 21.51
C GLY A 87 11.31 -12.63 22.01
N ASP A 88 12.50 -12.75 21.40
CA ASP A 88 13.62 -11.85 21.69
C ASP A 88 13.16 -10.39 21.57
N ILE A 89 13.55 -9.56 22.52
CA ILE A 89 13.17 -8.15 22.60
C ILE A 89 14.31 -7.32 22.02
N ILE A 90 14.05 -6.55 20.98
CA ILE A 90 15.02 -5.61 20.41
C ILE A 90 14.89 -4.29 21.18
N THR A 91 15.95 -3.89 21.86
CA THR A 91 15.98 -2.70 22.72
C THR A 91 16.80 -1.55 22.13
N GLY A 92 17.61 -1.83 21.11
CA GLY A 92 18.48 -0.85 20.47
C GLY A 92 19.03 -1.34 19.12
N ILE A 93 19.57 -0.41 18.34
CA ILE A 93 20.23 -0.68 17.07
C ILE A 93 21.41 0.28 16.88
N ASN A 94 22.60 -0.25 16.53
CA ASN A 94 23.82 0.52 16.29
C ASN A 94 24.16 1.50 17.43
N GLY A 95 23.93 1.11 18.68
CA GLY A 95 24.17 1.94 19.87
C GLY A 95 23.06 2.97 20.16
N VAL A 96 22.00 3.03 19.35
CA VAL A 96 20.83 3.88 19.60
C VAL A 96 19.74 3.06 20.29
N SER A 97 19.36 3.47 21.51
CA SER A 97 18.22 2.86 22.22
C SER A 97 16.90 3.16 21.53
N LEU A 98 15.99 2.18 21.47
CA LEU A 98 14.64 2.35 20.95
C LEU A 98 13.67 2.96 21.98
N LYS A 99 14.06 3.05 23.26
CA LYS A 99 13.20 3.61 24.31
C LYS A 99 12.87 5.06 24.00
N GLY A 100 11.58 5.40 23.97
CA GLY A 100 11.14 6.76 23.66
C GLY A 100 11.06 7.09 22.16
N LYS A 101 11.44 6.17 21.26
CA LYS A 101 11.57 6.45 19.82
C LYS A 101 10.58 5.68 18.99
N ASN A 102 10.26 6.19 17.81
CA ASN A 102 9.53 5.44 16.80
C ASN A 102 10.43 4.32 16.22
N PRO A 103 10.12 3.04 16.47
CA PRO A 103 10.96 1.94 16.02
C PRO A 103 11.03 1.83 14.49
N PHE A 104 9.98 2.23 13.76
CA PHE A 104 10.00 2.25 12.29
C PHE A 104 11.09 3.19 11.75
N VAL A 105 11.11 4.42 12.27
CA VAL A 105 12.06 5.45 11.84
C VAL A 105 13.48 5.09 12.28
N THR A 106 13.63 4.64 13.52
CA THR A 106 14.96 4.33 14.08
C THR A 106 15.62 3.16 13.34
N LEU A 107 14.87 2.08 13.10
CA LEU A 107 15.39 0.93 12.34
C LEU A 107 15.58 1.26 10.85
N GLY A 108 14.69 2.03 10.24
CA GLY A 108 14.83 2.46 8.84
C GLY A 108 16.06 3.34 8.60
N ASN A 109 16.35 4.26 9.53
CA ASN A 109 17.57 5.08 9.48
C ASN A 109 18.83 4.23 9.66
N ALA A 110 18.82 3.29 10.61
CA ALA A 110 19.94 2.37 10.81
C ALA A 110 20.19 1.48 9.59
N LEU A 111 19.12 0.97 8.95
CA LEU A 111 19.19 0.21 7.70
C LEU A 111 19.79 1.06 6.58
N THR A 112 19.26 2.27 6.36
CA THR A 112 19.72 3.19 5.31
C THR A 112 21.19 3.53 5.47
N ASN A 113 21.64 3.80 6.69
CA ASN A 113 23.06 4.07 6.98
C ASN A 113 23.94 2.84 6.76
N ALA A 114 23.48 1.65 7.19
CA ALA A 114 24.21 0.40 6.99
C ALA A 114 24.37 0.08 5.50
N GLU A 115 23.32 0.21 4.69
CA GLU A 115 23.36 0.03 3.23
C GLU A 115 24.30 1.03 2.55
N ALA A 116 24.49 2.22 3.13
CA ALA A 116 25.35 3.27 2.58
C ALA A 116 26.83 3.11 2.94
N THR A 117 27.16 2.36 3.99
CA THR A 117 28.50 2.36 4.58
C THR A 117 29.10 0.95 4.63
N HIS A 118 28.88 0.23 5.74
CA HIS A 118 29.60 -1.00 6.07
C HIS A 118 28.71 -2.24 6.08
N GLY A 119 27.42 -2.11 5.76
CA GLY A 119 26.49 -3.24 5.68
C GLY A 119 26.33 -4.00 7.00
N ARG A 120 26.42 -3.31 8.15
CA ARG A 120 26.28 -3.96 9.48
C ARG A 120 25.18 -3.30 10.28
N MET A 121 24.32 -4.13 10.85
CA MET A 121 23.29 -3.74 11.80
C MET A 121 23.54 -4.51 13.10
N ILE A 122 23.86 -3.79 14.17
CA ILE A 122 24.17 -4.36 15.50
C ILE A 122 22.97 -4.13 16.40
N PHE A 123 22.17 -5.16 16.59
CA PHE A 123 20.97 -5.13 17.41
C PHE A 123 21.33 -5.35 18.88
N ASP A 124 20.79 -4.53 19.76
CA ASP A 124 20.77 -4.82 21.20
C ASP A 124 19.54 -5.68 21.50
N VAL A 125 19.77 -6.89 22.01
CA VAL A 125 18.74 -7.92 22.17
C VAL A 125 18.69 -8.40 23.61
N THR A 126 17.50 -8.40 24.18
CA THR A 126 17.20 -8.96 25.50
C THR A 126 16.38 -10.23 25.33
N SER A 127 16.68 -11.29 26.09
CA SER A 127 15.89 -12.52 26.07
C SER A 127 14.44 -12.28 26.50
N PRO A 128 13.48 -13.14 26.09
CA PRO A 128 12.06 -12.95 26.42
C PRO A 128 11.79 -12.85 27.94
N ASP A 129 12.61 -13.50 28.76
CA ASP A 129 12.51 -13.50 30.22
C ASP A 129 13.30 -12.36 30.90
N GLY A 130 13.97 -11.50 30.13
CA GLY A 130 14.72 -10.35 30.63
C GLY A 130 16.06 -10.70 31.30
N LYS A 131 16.48 -11.97 31.28
CA LYS A 131 17.66 -12.43 32.07
C LYS A 131 18.98 -12.31 31.35
N SER A 132 18.99 -12.19 30.02
CA SER A 132 20.20 -12.07 29.24
C SER A 132 20.10 -10.95 28.22
N GLU A 133 21.21 -10.24 28.05
CA GLU A 133 21.38 -9.19 27.06
C GLU A 133 22.57 -9.54 26.18
N ARG A 134 22.43 -9.31 24.87
CA ARG A 134 23.48 -9.58 23.90
C ARG A 134 23.41 -8.60 22.73
N LYS A 135 24.51 -8.49 22.01
CA LYS A 135 24.58 -7.77 20.73
C LYS A 135 24.56 -8.77 19.59
N GLU A 136 23.58 -8.65 18.69
CA GLU A 136 23.49 -9.47 17.49
C GLU A 136 23.86 -8.68 16.25
N THR A 137 24.86 -9.17 15.51
CA THR A 137 25.32 -8.50 14.28
C THR A 137 24.74 -9.17 13.03
N VAL A 138 23.94 -8.42 12.29
CA VAL A 138 23.42 -8.80 10.98
C VAL A 138 24.20 -8.08 9.89
N ARG A 139 24.73 -8.82 8.92
CA ARG A 139 25.44 -8.26 7.76
C ARG A 139 24.52 -8.23 6.55
N ILE A 140 24.30 -7.05 6.00
CA ILE A 140 23.42 -6.82 4.85
C ILE A 140 24.21 -6.33 3.64
N PRO A 141 23.67 -6.48 2.41
CA PRO A 141 24.30 -5.92 1.21
C PRO A 141 24.53 -4.40 1.32
N ILE A 142 25.66 -3.94 0.79
CA ILE A 142 25.98 -2.51 0.67
C ILE A 142 25.48 -2.05 -0.70
N LEU A 143 24.51 -1.13 -0.70
CA LEU A 143 23.93 -0.58 -1.93
C LEU A 143 24.51 0.80 -2.27
N GLY A 144 25.03 1.53 -1.28
CA GLY A 144 25.44 2.92 -1.39
C GLY A 144 24.44 3.87 -0.71
N ALA A 145 24.74 5.17 -0.71
CA ALA A 145 23.81 6.18 -0.19
C ALA A 145 22.74 6.53 -1.24
N TYR A 146 21.60 7.04 -0.79
CA TYR A 146 20.69 7.74 -1.70
C TYR A 146 21.32 9.07 -2.13
N SER A 147 21.19 9.42 -3.41
CA SER A 147 21.64 10.72 -3.92
C SER A 147 20.60 11.80 -3.60
N GLU A 148 21.02 13.07 -3.66
CA GLU A 148 20.12 14.22 -3.43
C GLU A 148 18.96 14.29 -4.43
N THR A 149 19.14 13.71 -5.63
CA THR A 149 18.14 13.70 -6.70
C THR A 149 17.30 12.42 -6.74
N TRP A 150 17.38 11.57 -5.70
CA TRP A 150 16.63 10.33 -5.62
C TRP A 150 15.13 10.53 -5.96
N PRO A 151 14.50 9.62 -6.74
CA PRO A 151 15.06 8.37 -7.26
C PRO A 151 15.91 8.52 -8.53
N LEU A 152 15.96 9.71 -9.14
CA LEU A 152 16.69 9.97 -10.38
C LEU A 152 18.21 10.10 -10.11
N ASN A 153 19.04 9.61 -11.03
CA ASN A 153 20.51 9.69 -10.93
C ASN A 153 21.05 9.17 -9.59
N CYS A 154 20.63 7.96 -9.18
CA CYS A 154 21.02 7.36 -7.91
C CYS A 154 21.49 5.91 -8.11
N ASP A 155 22.76 5.63 -7.81
CA ASP A 155 23.33 4.28 -7.94
C ASP A 155 22.63 3.26 -7.05
N LYS A 156 22.19 3.66 -5.84
CA LYS A 156 21.40 2.79 -4.97
C LYS A 156 20.05 2.44 -5.61
N SER A 157 19.32 3.43 -6.14
CA SER A 157 18.06 3.16 -6.86
C SER A 157 18.27 2.24 -8.04
N LYS A 158 19.33 2.47 -8.83
CA LYS A 158 19.67 1.66 -9.98
C LYS A 158 19.89 0.20 -9.60
N LYS A 159 20.69 -0.06 -8.55
CA LYS A 159 20.91 -1.42 -8.02
C LYS A 159 19.62 -2.08 -7.52
N ILE A 160 18.75 -1.34 -6.84
CA ILE A 160 17.45 -1.87 -6.38
C ILE A 160 16.59 -2.27 -7.58
N ILE A 161 16.53 -1.43 -8.62
CA ILE A 161 15.79 -1.71 -9.86
C ILE A 161 16.39 -2.94 -10.56
N GLU A 162 17.70 -3.01 -10.72
CA GLU A 162 18.39 -4.14 -11.36
C GLU A 162 18.12 -5.46 -10.61
N GLN A 163 18.31 -5.49 -9.30
CA GLN A 163 18.05 -6.68 -8.48
C GLN A 163 16.59 -7.12 -8.51
N ALA A 164 15.66 -6.15 -8.44
CA ALA A 164 14.24 -6.46 -8.55
C ALA A 164 13.91 -7.00 -9.96
N ALA A 165 14.45 -6.40 -11.02
CA ALA A 165 14.20 -6.84 -12.38
C ALA A 165 14.74 -8.25 -12.64
N GLU A 166 15.94 -8.57 -12.16
CA GLU A 166 16.49 -9.93 -12.19
C GLU A 166 15.58 -10.93 -11.46
N PHE A 167 15.14 -10.60 -10.25
CA PHE A 167 14.26 -11.45 -9.46
C PHE A 167 12.94 -11.73 -10.18
N PHE A 168 12.30 -10.69 -10.71
CA PHE A 168 11.01 -10.78 -11.38
C PHE A 168 11.11 -11.42 -12.76
N ALA A 169 12.21 -11.24 -13.49
CA ALA A 169 12.43 -11.86 -14.79
C ALA A 169 12.60 -13.39 -14.71
N ASP A 170 13.08 -13.90 -13.57
CA ASP A 170 13.19 -15.33 -13.32
C ASP A 170 11.82 -15.93 -12.98
N LYS A 171 11.30 -16.73 -13.91
CA LYS A 171 10.01 -17.42 -13.76
C LYS A 171 9.96 -18.38 -12.60
N THR A 172 11.10 -18.94 -12.17
CA THR A 172 11.11 -19.88 -11.03
C THR A 172 10.81 -19.17 -9.71
N ASN A 173 11.24 -17.91 -9.58
CA ASN A 173 10.96 -17.07 -8.41
C ASN A 173 9.51 -16.57 -8.39
N CYS A 174 8.90 -16.41 -9.57
CA CYS A 174 7.61 -15.73 -9.75
C CYS A 174 6.55 -16.62 -10.43
N GLU A 175 6.67 -17.94 -10.36
CA GLU A 175 5.78 -18.87 -11.09
C GLU A 175 4.30 -18.62 -10.76
N THR A 176 3.96 -18.48 -9.48
CA THR A 176 2.58 -18.22 -9.04
C THR A 176 2.07 -16.84 -9.49
N VAL A 177 2.96 -15.85 -9.54
CA VAL A 177 2.66 -14.49 -10.02
C VAL A 177 2.31 -14.53 -11.51
N TYR A 178 3.12 -15.20 -12.32
CA TYR A 178 2.90 -15.32 -13.75
C TYR A 178 1.71 -16.22 -14.08
N ASN A 179 1.56 -17.36 -13.40
CA ASN A 179 0.46 -18.31 -13.65
C ASN A 179 -0.90 -17.77 -13.20
N GLY A 180 -0.93 -16.87 -12.21
CA GLY A 180 -2.15 -16.27 -11.72
C GLY A 180 -2.81 -15.31 -12.71
N ARG A 181 -2.07 -14.77 -13.69
CA ARG A 181 -2.54 -13.85 -14.74
C ARG A 181 -3.38 -12.66 -14.24
N GLY A 182 -3.16 -12.27 -12.98
CA GLY A 182 -3.84 -11.15 -12.33
C GLY A 182 -2.96 -9.92 -12.22
N ILE A 183 -3.38 -8.98 -11.38
CA ILE A 183 -2.65 -7.73 -11.10
C ILE A 183 -1.15 -7.94 -10.86
N PRO A 184 -0.70 -8.92 -10.03
CA PRO A 184 0.73 -9.10 -9.78
C PRO A 184 1.53 -9.40 -11.05
N GLY A 185 1.03 -10.25 -11.94
CA GLY A 185 1.71 -10.59 -13.20
C GLY A 185 1.78 -9.38 -14.15
N ALA A 186 0.68 -8.65 -14.28
CA ALA A 186 0.62 -7.44 -15.09
C ALA A 186 1.57 -6.34 -14.58
N LEU A 187 1.60 -6.08 -13.27
CA LEU A 187 2.51 -5.10 -12.67
C LEU A 187 3.98 -5.51 -12.80
N THR A 188 4.27 -6.81 -12.68
CA THR A 188 5.61 -7.33 -12.96
C THR A 188 6.02 -7.04 -14.41
N CYS A 189 5.14 -7.28 -15.38
CA CYS A 189 5.42 -6.98 -16.78
C CYS A 189 5.66 -5.48 -17.01
N LEU A 190 4.80 -4.63 -16.45
CA LEU A 190 4.97 -3.16 -16.52
C LEU A 190 6.29 -2.71 -15.89
N PHE A 191 6.66 -3.26 -14.74
CA PHE A 191 7.93 -2.97 -14.11
C PHE A 191 9.10 -3.35 -15.00
N LEU A 192 9.14 -4.59 -15.51
CA LEU A 192 10.20 -5.06 -16.41
C LEU A 192 10.27 -4.21 -17.68
N LEU A 193 9.12 -3.82 -18.24
CA LEU A 193 9.06 -2.93 -19.40
C LEU A 193 9.61 -1.54 -19.08
N SER A 194 9.34 -1.00 -17.89
CA SER A 194 9.78 0.33 -17.45
C SER A 194 11.29 0.47 -17.26
N THR A 195 12.01 -0.65 -17.12
CA THR A 195 13.48 -0.65 -16.98
C THR A 195 14.22 -0.15 -18.23
N GLY A 196 13.58 -0.20 -19.41
CA GLY A 196 14.22 0.08 -20.69
C GLY A 196 15.27 -0.95 -21.12
N ASN A 197 15.45 -2.05 -20.38
CA ASN A 197 16.40 -3.11 -20.72
C ASN A 197 15.71 -4.21 -21.54
N ASP A 198 16.18 -4.46 -22.76
CA ASP A 198 15.56 -5.42 -23.70
C ASP A 198 15.79 -6.88 -23.29
N THR A 199 16.74 -7.17 -22.40
CA THR A 199 16.92 -8.52 -21.82
C THR A 199 15.67 -9.00 -21.10
N TYR A 200 14.78 -8.10 -20.64
CA TYR A 200 13.53 -8.45 -19.98
C TYR A 200 12.31 -8.52 -20.91
N ILE A 201 12.46 -8.27 -22.21
CA ILE A 201 11.36 -8.46 -23.17
C ILE A 201 10.94 -9.95 -23.27
N PRO A 202 11.85 -10.94 -23.39
CA PRO A 202 11.46 -12.35 -23.49
C PRO A 202 10.57 -12.89 -22.36
N PRO A 203 10.84 -12.65 -21.05
CA PRO A 203 9.94 -13.10 -20.00
C PRO A 203 8.57 -12.42 -20.05
N VAL A 204 8.50 -11.14 -20.43
CA VAL A 204 7.23 -10.41 -20.63
C VAL A 204 6.45 -10.99 -21.81
N LYS A 205 7.12 -11.22 -22.94
CA LYS A 205 6.51 -11.90 -24.09
C LYS A 205 5.94 -13.25 -23.67
N ALA A 206 6.72 -14.04 -22.94
CA ALA A 206 6.31 -15.37 -22.54
C ALA A 206 5.16 -15.37 -21.50
N TYR A 207 4.91 -14.25 -20.80
CA TYR A 207 3.69 -14.07 -20.02
C TYR A 207 2.47 -13.91 -20.94
N PHE A 208 2.55 -13.03 -21.95
CA PHE A 208 1.46 -12.82 -22.91
C PHE A 208 1.24 -14.00 -23.87
N ASP A 209 2.28 -14.73 -24.26
CA ASP A 209 2.15 -15.99 -25.00
C ASP A 209 1.40 -17.05 -24.18
N GLY A 210 1.38 -16.90 -22.84
CA GLY A 210 0.59 -17.72 -21.93
C GLY A 210 -0.89 -17.37 -21.93
N PHE A 211 -1.28 -16.16 -22.34
CA PHE A 211 -2.68 -15.83 -22.57
C PHE A 211 -3.20 -16.74 -23.68
N LEU A 212 -4.43 -17.19 -23.51
CA LEU A 212 -4.95 -18.33 -24.25
C LEU A 212 -5.03 -18.01 -25.74
N LYS A 213 -4.81 -19.03 -26.59
CA LYS A 213 -5.15 -18.93 -28.03
C LYS A 213 -6.59 -18.48 -28.24
N ASP A 214 -7.45 -18.81 -27.27
CA ASP A 214 -8.82 -18.38 -27.15
C ASP A 214 -8.93 -17.34 -26.04
N VAL A 215 -8.93 -16.07 -26.43
CA VAL A 215 -9.05 -14.91 -25.54
C VAL A 215 -10.38 -14.87 -24.80
N GLU A 216 -11.43 -15.55 -25.28
CA GLU A 216 -12.76 -15.57 -24.64
C GLU A 216 -12.75 -16.25 -23.26
N ARG A 217 -11.69 -17.00 -22.96
CA ARG A 217 -11.48 -17.66 -21.67
C ARG A 217 -10.78 -16.78 -20.63
N ILE A 218 -10.41 -15.55 -20.99
CA ILE A 218 -10.00 -14.55 -19.99
C ILE A 218 -11.22 -14.25 -19.11
N GLY A 219 -11.01 -14.15 -17.80
CA GLY A 219 -12.09 -13.91 -16.84
C GLY A 219 -12.68 -12.49 -16.95
N ASP A 220 -13.73 -12.24 -16.18
CA ASP A 220 -14.53 -11.01 -16.18
C ASP A 220 -14.17 -10.03 -15.04
N HIS A 221 -12.94 -10.14 -14.52
CA HIS A 221 -12.49 -9.37 -13.36
C HIS A 221 -11.88 -8.03 -13.80
N THR A 222 -12.56 -6.94 -13.47
CA THR A 222 -12.23 -5.58 -13.92
C THR A 222 -10.80 -5.14 -13.58
N TRP A 223 -10.30 -5.47 -12.39
CA TRP A 223 -8.92 -5.12 -12.03
C TRP A 223 -7.89 -5.88 -12.87
N ASN A 224 -8.05 -7.20 -13.01
CA ASN A 224 -7.14 -8.02 -13.79
C ASN A 224 -7.15 -7.60 -15.25
N ASN A 225 -8.33 -7.36 -15.83
CA ASN A 225 -8.46 -6.99 -17.23
C ASN A 225 -7.89 -5.59 -17.50
N GLY A 226 -8.11 -4.64 -16.59
CA GLY A 226 -7.52 -3.30 -16.69
C GLY A 226 -5.99 -3.34 -16.67
N TYR A 227 -5.39 -3.95 -15.63
CA TYR A 227 -3.94 -3.99 -15.51
C TYR A 227 -3.27 -4.81 -16.63
N ASN A 228 -3.85 -5.96 -17.02
CA ASN A 228 -3.31 -6.73 -18.14
C ASN A 228 -3.47 -6.00 -19.47
N GLY A 229 -4.58 -5.28 -19.69
CA GLY A 229 -4.78 -4.45 -20.87
C GLY A 229 -3.70 -3.38 -21.00
N ILE A 230 -3.41 -2.66 -19.91
CA ILE A 230 -2.31 -1.68 -19.85
C ILE A 230 -0.97 -2.36 -20.14
N ALA A 231 -0.64 -3.44 -19.43
CA ALA A 231 0.63 -4.14 -19.61
C ALA A 231 0.84 -4.68 -21.03
N CYS A 232 -0.22 -5.22 -21.64
CA CYS A 232 -0.19 -5.78 -22.99
C CYS A 232 -0.02 -4.69 -24.04
N ALA A 233 -0.72 -3.56 -23.87
CA ALA A 233 -0.56 -2.40 -24.75
C ALA A 233 0.84 -1.79 -24.65
N GLU A 234 1.38 -1.59 -23.45
CA GLU A 234 2.75 -1.10 -23.25
C GLU A 234 3.80 -2.03 -23.88
N TYR A 235 3.59 -3.35 -23.78
CA TYR A 235 4.43 -4.33 -24.48
C TYR A 235 4.38 -4.14 -26.00
N TYR A 236 3.18 -3.99 -26.59
CA TYR A 236 3.03 -3.72 -28.02
C TYR A 236 3.70 -2.41 -28.43
N LEU A 237 3.45 -1.31 -27.71
CA LEU A 237 4.02 0.00 -28.01
C LEU A 237 5.55 0.00 -27.95
N ARG A 238 6.14 -0.77 -27.02
CA ARG A 238 7.60 -0.91 -26.93
C ARG A 238 8.21 -1.79 -28.03
N THR A 239 7.51 -2.84 -28.46
CA THR A 239 8.12 -3.92 -29.28
C THR A 239 7.61 -3.97 -30.72
N GLY A 240 6.43 -3.43 -31.00
CA GLY A 240 5.71 -3.62 -32.27
C GLY A 240 5.18 -5.05 -32.49
N ASP A 241 5.20 -5.93 -31.48
CA ASP A 241 4.78 -7.33 -31.62
C ASP A 241 3.26 -7.45 -31.85
N LYS A 242 2.88 -7.56 -33.12
CA LYS A 242 1.47 -7.65 -33.51
C LYS A 242 0.75 -8.91 -33.01
N SER A 243 1.47 -9.93 -32.50
CA SER A 243 0.83 -11.16 -32.02
C SER A 243 -0.06 -10.93 -30.79
N VAL A 244 0.13 -9.82 -30.07
CA VAL A 244 -0.66 -9.50 -28.88
C VAL A 244 -1.89 -8.62 -29.14
N LEU A 245 -2.04 -8.07 -30.35
CA LEU A 245 -3.20 -7.22 -30.70
C LEU A 245 -4.56 -7.90 -30.43
N PRO A 246 -4.75 -9.21 -30.66
CA PRO A 246 -6.00 -9.88 -30.30
C PRO A 246 -6.33 -9.85 -28.80
N ILE A 247 -5.31 -9.84 -27.92
CA ILE A 247 -5.50 -9.74 -26.46
C ILE A 247 -5.98 -8.34 -26.10
N ILE A 248 -5.36 -7.31 -26.69
CA ILE A 248 -5.75 -5.90 -26.47
C ILE A 248 -7.17 -5.65 -26.99
N GLN A 249 -7.49 -6.17 -28.17
CA GLN A 249 -8.84 -6.09 -28.75
C GLN A 249 -9.88 -6.73 -27.82
N TYR A 250 -9.60 -7.93 -27.32
CA TYR A 250 -10.48 -8.61 -26.37
C TYR A 250 -10.78 -7.75 -25.13
N TYR A 251 -9.77 -7.11 -24.53
CA TYR A 251 -10.01 -6.25 -23.37
C TYR A 251 -10.88 -5.04 -23.69
N CYS A 252 -10.79 -4.49 -24.90
CA CYS A 252 -11.64 -3.40 -25.35
C CYS A 252 -13.10 -3.87 -25.54
N ASP A 253 -13.29 -5.05 -26.13
CA ASP A 253 -14.61 -5.64 -26.36
C ASP A 253 -15.28 -6.05 -25.03
N ASP A 254 -14.51 -6.64 -24.11
CA ASP A 254 -14.95 -6.98 -22.76
C ASP A 254 -15.32 -5.72 -21.94
N ALA A 255 -14.53 -4.66 -22.06
CA ALA A 255 -14.84 -3.38 -21.44
C ALA A 255 -16.17 -2.81 -21.96
N LYS A 256 -16.42 -2.87 -23.27
CA LYS A 256 -17.73 -2.49 -23.85
C LYS A 256 -18.86 -3.34 -23.29
N LEU A 257 -18.69 -4.67 -23.31
CA LEU A 257 -19.70 -5.62 -22.85
C LEU A 257 -20.09 -5.40 -21.38
N ARG A 258 -19.11 -5.14 -20.52
CA ARG A 258 -19.32 -5.05 -19.06
C ARG A 258 -19.53 -3.64 -18.54
N GLN A 259 -19.48 -2.62 -19.39
CA GLN A 259 -19.74 -1.24 -18.95
C GLN A 259 -21.17 -1.10 -18.44
N LYS A 260 -21.34 -0.29 -17.38
CA LYS A 260 -22.64 0.04 -16.81
C LYS A 260 -22.93 1.52 -16.98
N PHE A 261 -24.17 1.79 -17.36
CA PHE A 261 -24.75 3.14 -17.52
C PHE A 261 -24.00 4.05 -18.50
N GLY A 262 -23.24 3.48 -19.45
CA GLY A 262 -22.36 4.26 -20.33
C GLY A 262 -21.25 5.00 -19.57
N ALA A 263 -20.82 4.48 -18.43
CA ALA A 263 -20.04 5.24 -17.46
C ALA A 263 -18.82 4.49 -16.89
N SER A 264 -19.02 3.39 -16.16
CA SER A 264 -17.92 2.70 -15.46
C SER A 264 -18.23 1.22 -15.31
N TRP A 265 -17.41 0.50 -14.53
CA TRP A 265 -17.45 -0.96 -14.42
C TRP A 265 -17.68 -1.42 -12.98
N VAL A 266 -18.35 -2.57 -12.86
CA VAL A 266 -18.49 -3.32 -11.61
C VAL A 266 -17.19 -4.06 -11.28
N HIS A 267 -17.14 -4.75 -10.14
CA HIS A 267 -15.94 -5.52 -9.76
C HIS A 267 -15.70 -6.75 -10.64
N TRP A 268 -16.78 -7.49 -10.94
CA TRP A 268 -16.77 -8.75 -11.67
C TRP A 268 -18.04 -8.89 -12.49
N GLY A 269 -17.95 -9.63 -13.60
CA GLY A 269 -19.10 -10.00 -14.41
C GLY A 269 -19.90 -8.83 -14.92
N THR A 270 -21.19 -9.09 -15.19
CA THR A 270 -22.14 -8.13 -15.74
C THR A 270 -23.19 -7.67 -14.75
N ASP A 271 -23.24 -8.28 -13.56
CA ASP A 271 -24.27 -7.99 -12.57
C ASP A 271 -23.93 -6.76 -11.75
N ILE A 272 -24.96 -6.01 -11.38
CA ILE A 272 -24.83 -4.82 -10.56
C ILE A 272 -25.32 -5.07 -9.15
N SER A 273 -24.49 -4.71 -8.16
CA SER A 273 -24.86 -4.72 -6.74
C SER A 273 -24.82 -3.30 -6.20
N PRO A 274 -25.95 -2.56 -6.20
CA PRO A 274 -25.97 -1.15 -5.80
C PRO A 274 -25.44 -0.89 -4.38
N GLY A 275 -25.61 -1.85 -3.47
CA GLY A 275 -25.09 -1.75 -2.10
C GLY A 275 -23.57 -1.91 -1.99
N TYR A 276 -22.93 -2.53 -2.99
CA TYR A 276 -21.48 -2.62 -3.05
C TYR A 276 -20.92 -1.29 -3.56
N VAL A 277 -19.95 -0.71 -2.85
CA VAL A 277 -19.26 0.55 -3.22
C VAL A 277 -20.19 1.71 -3.59
N ALA A 278 -21.40 1.74 -3.00
CA ALA A 278 -22.42 2.78 -3.19
C ALA A 278 -22.71 3.11 -4.67
N SER A 279 -23.06 2.09 -5.47
CA SER A 279 -23.59 2.14 -6.86
C SER A 279 -23.35 0.82 -7.60
N GLY A 280 -22.47 -0.04 -7.08
CA GLY A 280 -21.91 -1.19 -7.76
C GLY A 280 -20.71 -0.87 -8.65
N LEU A 281 -20.45 0.41 -8.95
CA LEU A 281 -19.32 0.85 -9.79
C LEU A 281 -18.06 1.02 -8.92
N MET A 282 -16.95 0.41 -9.33
CA MET A 282 -15.70 0.48 -8.58
C MET A 282 -14.65 1.27 -9.35
N ASN A 283 -14.49 2.54 -8.97
CA ASN A 283 -13.65 3.49 -9.69
C ASN A 283 -12.17 3.10 -9.77
N PRO A 284 -11.52 2.56 -8.72
CA PRO A 284 -10.11 2.20 -8.81
C PRO A 284 -9.81 1.15 -9.89
N ALA A 285 -10.71 0.19 -10.13
CA ALA A 285 -10.58 -0.76 -11.23
C ALA A 285 -11.04 -0.17 -12.56
N GLY A 286 -12.15 0.59 -12.55
CA GLY A 286 -12.66 1.24 -13.75
C GLY A 286 -11.67 2.23 -14.38
N ALA A 287 -10.87 2.90 -13.56
CA ALA A 287 -9.80 3.78 -14.03
C ALA A 287 -8.71 3.02 -14.79
N GLN A 288 -8.42 1.76 -14.41
CA GLN A 288 -7.48 0.92 -15.14
C GLN A 288 -8.05 0.46 -16.48
N ILE A 289 -9.35 0.15 -16.55
CA ILE A 289 -10.03 -0.15 -17.82
C ILE A 289 -10.02 1.07 -18.74
N LEU A 290 -10.35 2.26 -18.22
CA LEU A 290 -10.28 3.49 -19.01
C LEU A 290 -8.86 3.72 -19.57
N THR A 291 -7.82 3.50 -18.75
CA THR A 291 -6.43 3.60 -19.20
C THR A 291 -6.12 2.55 -20.29
N ALA A 292 -6.58 1.32 -20.12
CA ALA A 292 -6.43 0.26 -21.12
C ALA A 292 -7.14 0.61 -22.45
N LEU A 293 -8.32 1.21 -22.42
CA LEU A 293 -9.05 1.66 -23.62
C LEU A 293 -8.29 2.77 -24.37
N LEU A 294 -7.73 3.74 -23.63
CA LEU A 294 -6.91 4.80 -24.22
C LEU A 294 -5.66 4.23 -24.90
N LEU A 295 -4.96 3.31 -24.22
CA LEU A 295 -3.80 2.62 -24.80
C LEU A 295 -4.17 1.70 -25.96
N GLY A 296 -5.34 1.04 -25.91
CA GLY A 296 -5.85 0.24 -27.03
C GLY A 296 -6.03 1.09 -28.29
N LYS A 297 -6.56 2.31 -28.15
CA LYS A 297 -6.70 3.26 -29.26
C LYS A 297 -5.33 3.65 -29.83
N GLU A 298 -4.34 3.90 -28.96
CA GLU A 298 -2.95 4.16 -29.37
C GLU A 298 -2.31 2.95 -30.08
N CYS A 299 -2.63 1.72 -29.64
CA CYS A 299 -2.17 0.50 -30.30
C CYS A 299 -2.82 0.24 -31.67
N GLY A 300 -3.87 0.99 -32.01
CA GLY A 300 -4.61 0.85 -33.26
C GLY A 300 -5.64 -0.27 -33.28
N VAL A 301 -6.05 -0.79 -32.11
CA VAL A 301 -7.19 -1.72 -32.03
C VAL A 301 -8.52 -0.95 -32.06
N ALA A 302 -9.62 -1.64 -32.37
CA ALA A 302 -10.94 -1.03 -32.37
C ALA A 302 -11.40 -0.77 -30.93
N VAL A 303 -11.68 0.49 -30.62
CA VAL A 303 -12.21 0.92 -29.32
C VAL A 303 -13.56 1.59 -29.56
N ASP A 304 -14.57 1.14 -28.84
CA ASP A 304 -15.91 1.70 -28.91
C ASP A 304 -15.94 3.12 -28.31
N ASP A 305 -16.23 4.11 -29.15
CA ASP A 305 -16.16 5.53 -28.76
C ASP A 305 -17.21 5.87 -27.68
N ASP A 306 -18.41 5.25 -27.70
CA ASP A 306 -19.43 5.48 -26.66
C ASP A 306 -18.93 5.00 -25.30
N THR A 307 -18.32 3.81 -25.26
CA THR A 307 -17.70 3.24 -24.05
C THR A 307 -16.58 4.14 -23.53
N LEU A 308 -15.67 4.57 -24.40
CA LEU A 308 -14.53 5.41 -24.03
C LEU A 308 -14.95 6.81 -23.59
N LEU A 309 -15.77 7.51 -24.38
CA LEU A 309 -16.19 8.88 -24.09
C LEU A 309 -17.13 8.94 -22.88
N GLY A 310 -17.98 7.93 -22.69
CA GLY A 310 -18.83 7.78 -21.52
C GLY A 310 -18.02 7.68 -20.23
N SER A 311 -16.97 6.86 -20.23
CA SER A 311 -16.07 6.71 -19.08
C SER A 311 -15.18 7.93 -18.82
N LEU A 312 -14.65 8.57 -19.86
CA LEU A 312 -13.95 9.85 -19.73
C LEU A 312 -14.85 10.91 -19.09
N ARG A 313 -16.09 11.05 -19.56
CA ARG A 313 -17.07 11.97 -18.97
C ARG A 313 -17.35 11.62 -17.52
N PHE A 314 -17.50 10.34 -17.20
CA PHE A 314 -17.75 9.87 -15.83
C PHE A 314 -16.61 10.29 -14.88
N PHE A 315 -15.35 10.00 -15.24
CA PHE A 315 -14.19 10.30 -14.41
C PHE A 315 -13.86 11.81 -14.36
N TYR A 316 -14.14 12.55 -15.44
CA TYR A 316 -13.97 14.00 -15.47
C TYR A 316 -14.78 14.71 -14.38
N ARG A 317 -15.90 14.13 -13.91
CA ARG A 317 -16.70 14.68 -12.80
C ARG A 317 -15.93 14.77 -11.47
N PHE A 318 -14.83 14.03 -11.32
CA PHE A 318 -13.98 14.05 -10.12
C PHE A 318 -12.76 14.97 -10.27
N ALA A 319 -12.43 15.40 -11.48
CA ALA A 319 -11.37 16.37 -11.70
C ALA A 319 -11.75 17.69 -11.01
N GLY A 320 -10.84 18.21 -10.19
CA GLY A 320 -11.09 19.44 -9.46
C GLY A 320 -12.09 19.31 -8.29
N ARG A 321 -12.31 18.09 -7.77
CA ARG A 321 -13.23 17.81 -6.66
C ARG A 321 -12.66 16.87 -5.59
N GLY A 322 -11.36 16.96 -5.34
CA GLY A 322 -10.66 16.14 -4.35
C GLY A 322 -10.29 14.75 -4.86
N THR A 323 -10.60 13.69 -4.10
CA THR A 323 -10.24 12.31 -4.47
C THR A 323 -11.25 11.67 -5.41
N VAL A 324 -10.79 10.75 -6.27
CA VAL A 324 -11.66 9.79 -6.93
C VAL A 324 -12.15 8.80 -5.86
N PRO A 325 -13.46 8.76 -5.55
CA PRO A 325 -13.99 7.88 -4.50
C PRO A 325 -13.87 6.42 -4.91
N TYR A 326 -13.95 5.50 -3.94
CA TYR A 326 -13.83 4.07 -4.22
C TYR A 326 -14.96 3.55 -5.12
N GLY A 327 -16.19 4.09 -5.00
CA GLY A 327 -17.25 3.92 -5.99
C GLY A 327 -17.92 5.22 -6.40
N ASP A 328 -19.09 5.17 -7.06
CA ASP A 328 -19.78 6.37 -7.58
C ASP A 328 -20.55 7.14 -6.48
N HIS A 329 -19.78 7.72 -5.55
CA HIS A 329 -20.28 8.57 -4.48
C HIS A 329 -19.43 9.84 -4.37
N ARG A 330 -19.63 10.64 -3.32
CA ARG A 330 -18.76 11.80 -3.03
C ARG A 330 -17.41 11.31 -2.51
N GLY A 331 -16.34 12.04 -2.81
CA GLY A 331 -14.99 11.74 -2.32
C GLY A 331 -14.93 11.56 -0.80
N GLU A 332 -14.28 10.50 -0.35
CA GLU A 332 -14.08 10.17 1.07
C GLU A 332 -12.66 10.58 1.52
N GLY A 333 -12.49 10.99 2.78
CA GLY A 333 -11.15 11.00 3.39
C GLY A 333 -10.22 12.19 3.10
N GLY A 334 -10.73 13.43 3.12
CA GLY A 334 -9.92 14.66 3.11
C GLY A 334 -9.20 14.95 1.78
N LEU A 335 -8.46 16.08 1.72
CA LEU A 335 -7.73 16.56 0.54
C LEU A 335 -6.45 15.74 0.22
N GLY A 336 -6.46 14.42 0.46
CA GLY A 336 -5.40 13.50 0.06
C GLY A 336 -5.50 13.22 -1.43
N SER A 337 -5.03 14.16 -2.24
CA SER A 337 -5.53 14.34 -3.60
C SER A 337 -4.97 13.32 -4.60
N ASN A 338 -5.86 12.54 -5.23
CA ASN A 338 -5.67 11.85 -6.53
C ASN A 338 -6.76 12.27 -7.55
N GLY A 339 -7.30 13.48 -7.37
CA GLY A 339 -7.98 14.30 -8.38
C GLY A 339 -7.51 15.77 -8.36
N LYS A 340 -6.44 16.04 -7.60
CA LYS A 340 -5.52 17.20 -7.68
C LYS A 340 -5.99 18.48 -7.00
N ASP A 341 -7.30 18.57 -6.74
CA ASP A 341 -8.06 19.47 -5.85
C ASP A 341 -9.29 19.98 -6.55
#